data_AF-A0A6P0RCX6-F1
#
_entry.id   AF-A0A6P0RCX6-F1
#
_cell.length_a   1.000
_cell.length_b   1.000
_cell.length_c   1.000
_cell.angle_alpha   90.00
_cell.angle_beta   90.00
_cell.angle_gamma   90.00
#
_symmetry.space_group_name_H-M   'P 1'
#
loop_
_entity.id
_entity.type
_entity.pdbx_description
1 polymer ?
#
loop_
_entity_poly.entity_id
_entity_poly.type
_entity_poly.pdbx_seq_one_letter_code
_entity_poly.pdbx_strand_id
1 'polypeptide(L)'
;MDFFNLSLGEILQILQQGKSLEKKELEALANQELIEQKRADVFNITSTNVREVIMERSLLFQSVINDYDKFPLRDDQTLETLWKLWLPLGIKLANKRQNLGRSLVQGILGGQGTGKTTLAKILVLILEKLGYKTISISIDDIYKTYAERQLLQKQDSRLIWRGPPGTHDVSLGIEILDKLRQSENQISDNLIPIPRFNKSLFNGAGDRIEPEIVSKIDIVLFEGWFVGVLPVEERIFDFAPPPIITEADKKFARDMNKQLIEYLPLWENLDNLIVLYPTDYRFSKQWRKQAEQQMIASGKSGMSDDEIEKFVDYFWKALHPELFIKPLIKNPELVDLVIEINSDHSLGNIYYPNY
;
A
#
# COMPACT_ATOMS: atom_id res chain seq x y z
N MET A 1 37.26 -9.93 -23.43
CA MET A 1 36.07 -10.68 -23.88
C MET A 1 34.89 -9.88 -23.39
N ASP A 2 34.26 -9.16 -24.30
CA ASP A 2 33.19 -8.22 -24.00
C ASP A 2 31.96 -8.98 -23.50
N PHE A 3 31.72 -8.94 -22.19
CA PHE A 3 30.44 -9.30 -21.63
C PHE A 3 29.43 -8.24 -22.09
N PHE A 4 28.67 -8.54 -23.14
CA PHE A 4 27.42 -7.84 -23.39
C PHE A 4 26.54 -8.03 -22.15
N ASN A 5 26.54 -7.04 -21.25
CA ASN A 5 25.63 -7.01 -20.11
C ASN A 5 24.21 -6.78 -20.67
N LEU A 6 23.45 -7.87 -20.83
CA LEU A 6 22.03 -7.79 -21.14
C LEU A 6 21.33 -6.98 -20.04
N SER A 7 20.60 -5.96 -20.45
CA SER A 7 19.77 -5.17 -19.56
C SER A 7 18.58 -6.01 -19.06
N LEU A 8 18.04 -5.65 -17.89
CA LEU A 8 16.83 -6.29 -17.38
C LEU A 8 15.68 -6.18 -18.40
N GLY A 9 15.50 -5.02 -19.01
CA GLY A 9 14.46 -4.78 -20.02
C GLY A 9 14.52 -5.77 -21.19
N GLU A 10 15.71 -6.01 -21.75
CA GLU A 10 15.90 -6.99 -22.84
C GLU A 10 15.49 -8.41 -22.42
N ILE A 11 15.86 -8.81 -21.19
CA ILE A 11 15.53 -10.14 -20.66
C ILE A 11 14.02 -10.27 -20.40
N LEU A 12 13.37 -9.23 -19.88
CA LEU A 12 11.92 -9.23 -19.65
C LEU A 12 11.14 -9.27 -20.97
N GLN A 13 11.63 -8.66 -22.05
CA GLN A 13 11.04 -8.78 -23.39
C GLN A 13 11.10 -10.22 -23.93
N ILE A 14 12.19 -10.95 -23.67
CA ILE A 14 12.29 -12.38 -24.00
C ILE A 14 11.21 -13.17 -23.26
N LEU A 15 11.07 -12.95 -21.94
CA LEU A 15 10.04 -13.61 -21.14
C LEU A 15 8.63 -13.26 -21.61
N GLN A 16 8.36 -12.00 -21.95
CA GLN A 16 7.07 -11.52 -22.44
C GLN A 16 6.67 -12.19 -23.76
N GLN A 17 7.63 -12.61 -24.58
CA GLN A 17 7.40 -13.40 -25.80
C GLN A 17 7.14 -14.88 -25.52
N GLY A 18 7.05 -15.31 -24.26
CA GLY A 18 6.88 -16.71 -23.86
C GLY A 18 8.13 -17.57 -24.05
N LYS A 19 9.29 -16.97 -24.32
CA LYS A 19 10.55 -17.70 -24.51
C LYS A 19 11.19 -18.04 -23.17
N SER A 20 11.84 -19.20 -23.11
CA SER A 20 12.66 -19.58 -21.95
C SER A 20 13.98 -18.81 -21.95
N LEU A 21 14.52 -18.57 -20.75
CA LEU A 21 15.84 -17.94 -20.58
C LEU A 21 16.96 -18.94 -20.87
N GLU A 22 17.98 -18.51 -21.63
CA GLU A 22 19.18 -19.31 -21.82
C GLU A 22 20.19 -19.03 -20.69
N LYS A 23 21.33 -19.72 -20.74
CA LYS A 23 22.38 -19.62 -19.72
C LYS A 23 22.85 -18.17 -19.50
N LYS A 24 23.01 -17.40 -20.57
CA LYS A 24 23.51 -16.02 -20.50
C LYS A 24 22.52 -15.07 -19.81
N GLU A 25 21.21 -15.19 -20.08
CA GLU A 25 20.18 -14.39 -19.42
C GLU A 25 20.08 -14.73 -17.94
N LEU A 26 20.13 -16.03 -17.60
CA LEU A 26 20.10 -16.50 -16.21
C LEU A 26 21.29 -15.98 -15.41
N GLU A 27 22.51 -16.01 -15.98
CA GLU A 27 23.71 -15.47 -15.34
C GLU A 27 23.62 -13.95 -15.16
N ALA A 28 23.11 -13.23 -16.15
CA ALA A 28 22.91 -11.78 -16.07
C ALA A 28 21.91 -11.41 -14.96
N LEU A 29 20.75 -12.07 -14.89
CA LEU A 29 19.77 -11.86 -13.83
C LEU A 29 20.32 -12.23 -12.46
N ALA A 30 21.03 -13.36 -12.33
CA ALA A 30 21.60 -13.79 -11.05
C ALA A 30 22.59 -12.75 -10.50
N ASN A 31 23.45 -12.20 -11.35
CA ASN A 31 24.36 -11.13 -10.95
C ASN A 31 23.59 -9.88 -10.51
N GLN A 32 22.55 -9.46 -11.26
CA GLN A 32 21.74 -8.30 -10.90
C GLN A 32 20.97 -8.47 -9.58
N GLU A 33 20.46 -9.67 -9.29
CA GLU A 33 19.75 -9.93 -8.03
C GLU A 33 20.69 -9.92 -6.83
N LEU A 34 21.92 -10.43 -6.99
CA LEU A 34 22.90 -10.52 -5.89
C LEU A 34 23.64 -9.20 -5.62
N ILE A 35 23.72 -8.28 -6.59
CA ILE A 35 24.35 -6.96 -6.38
C ILE A 35 23.52 -6.10 -5.42
N GLU A 36 22.19 -6.19 -5.48
CA GLU A 36 21.27 -5.41 -4.64
C GLU A 36 21.04 -6.11 -3.28
N GLN A 37 22.08 -6.15 -2.43
CA GLN A 37 22.10 -6.97 -1.21
C GLN A 37 20.87 -6.78 -0.31
N LYS A 38 20.43 -5.54 -0.05
CA LYS A 38 19.24 -5.28 0.79
C LYS A 38 17.98 -5.95 0.24
N ARG A 39 17.78 -5.89 -1.09
CA ARG A 39 16.64 -6.52 -1.76
C ARG A 39 16.78 -8.03 -1.78
N ALA A 40 17.99 -8.54 -2.02
CA ALA A 40 18.30 -9.96 -1.99
C ALA A 40 17.96 -10.55 -0.61
N ASP A 41 18.35 -9.88 0.47
CA ASP A 41 18.06 -10.29 1.86
C ASP A 41 16.55 -10.31 2.14
N VAL A 42 15.82 -9.27 1.70
CA VAL A 42 14.35 -9.19 1.85
C VAL A 42 13.63 -10.38 1.22
N PHE A 43 14.10 -10.84 0.06
CA PHE A 43 13.49 -11.93 -0.69
C PHE A 43 14.22 -13.27 -0.54
N ASN A 44 15.16 -13.36 0.42
CA ASN A 44 15.96 -14.56 0.71
C ASN A 44 16.66 -15.12 -0.53
N ILE A 45 17.27 -14.25 -1.33
CA ILE A 45 18.03 -14.60 -2.54
C ILE A 45 19.52 -14.67 -2.17
N THR A 46 20.12 -15.83 -2.41
CA THR A 46 21.51 -16.12 -2.10
C THR A 46 22.22 -16.70 -3.32
N SER A 47 23.55 -16.73 -3.29
CA SER A 47 24.35 -17.36 -4.36
C SER A 47 24.02 -18.85 -4.56
N THR A 48 23.43 -19.51 -3.56
CA THR A 48 23.07 -20.93 -3.63
C THR A 48 21.68 -21.18 -4.23
N ASN A 49 20.72 -20.25 -4.07
CA ASN A 49 19.34 -20.44 -4.54
C ASN A 49 18.91 -19.52 -5.70
N VAL A 50 19.71 -18.50 -6.04
CA VAL A 50 19.31 -17.44 -6.99
C VAL A 50 18.82 -17.99 -8.33
N ARG A 51 19.42 -19.08 -8.81
CA ARG A 51 19.03 -19.69 -10.09
C ARG A 51 17.63 -20.30 -10.04
N GLU A 52 17.30 -21.02 -8.97
CA GLU A 52 15.98 -21.60 -8.76
C GLU A 52 14.92 -20.50 -8.62
N VAL A 53 15.22 -19.49 -7.80
CA VAL A 53 14.35 -18.32 -7.61
C VAL A 53 14.05 -17.61 -8.93
N ILE A 54 15.05 -17.40 -9.79
CA ILE A 54 14.86 -16.78 -11.11
C ILE A 54 13.98 -17.66 -12.00
N MET A 55 14.20 -18.97 -12.03
CA MET A 55 13.42 -19.88 -12.87
C MET A 55 11.95 -19.91 -12.45
N GLU A 56 11.65 -20.03 -11.16
CA GLU A 56 10.28 -19.98 -10.64
C GLU A 56 9.63 -18.62 -10.91
N ARG A 57 10.36 -17.53 -10.68
CA ARG A 57 9.87 -16.17 -10.96
C ARG A 57 9.60 -15.95 -12.45
N SER A 58 10.41 -16.50 -13.34
CA SER A 58 10.19 -16.43 -14.79
C SER A 58 8.90 -17.12 -15.22
N LEU A 59 8.58 -18.28 -14.64
CA LEU A 59 7.31 -18.97 -14.91
C LEU A 59 6.11 -18.15 -14.40
N LEU A 60 6.22 -17.60 -13.19
CA LEU A 60 5.17 -16.73 -12.65
C LEU A 60 5.02 -15.44 -13.46
N PHE A 61 6.12 -14.83 -13.89
CA PHE A 61 6.11 -13.66 -14.77
C PHE A 61 5.31 -13.93 -16.04
N GLN A 62 5.59 -15.05 -16.72
CA GLN A 62 4.88 -15.44 -17.94
C GLN A 62 3.39 -15.72 -17.70
N SER A 63 3.03 -16.24 -16.54
CA SER A 63 1.63 -16.44 -16.17
C SER A 63 0.89 -15.11 -15.93
N VAL A 64 1.53 -14.19 -15.21
CA VAL A 64 0.95 -12.90 -14.81
C VAL A 64 0.88 -11.92 -15.99
N ILE A 65 1.87 -11.92 -16.88
CA ILE A 65 1.93 -10.99 -18.01
C ILE A 65 0.82 -11.27 -19.06
N ASN A 66 0.18 -12.45 -19.02
CA ASN A 66 -1.00 -12.71 -19.85
C ASN A 66 -2.19 -11.82 -19.50
N ASP A 67 -2.22 -11.27 -18.28
CA ASP A 67 -3.22 -10.30 -17.81
C ASP A 67 -2.71 -8.85 -17.86
N TYR A 68 -1.70 -8.55 -18.68
CA TYR A 68 -1.12 -7.20 -18.78
C TYR A 68 -2.15 -6.14 -19.20
N ASP A 69 -3.22 -6.55 -19.89
CA ASP A 69 -4.36 -5.70 -20.23
C ASP A 69 -5.22 -5.31 -19.01
N LYS A 70 -5.03 -5.94 -17.85
CA LYS A 70 -5.67 -5.57 -16.57
C LYS A 70 -4.78 -4.68 -15.71
N PHE A 71 -3.53 -4.45 -16.11
CA PHE A 71 -2.60 -3.65 -15.31
C PHE A 71 -3.02 -2.17 -15.31
N PRO A 72 -2.92 -1.48 -14.15
CA PRO A 72 -3.21 -0.05 -14.05
C PRO A 72 -2.23 0.85 -14.83
N LEU A 73 -0.98 0.40 -14.99
CA LEU A 73 0.11 1.05 -15.72
C LEU A 73 0.74 0.03 -16.67
N ARG A 74 1.24 0.48 -17.83
CA ARG A 74 1.72 -0.41 -18.90
C ARG A 74 2.92 0.16 -19.66
N ASP A 75 3.97 0.46 -18.93
CA ASP A 75 5.25 0.94 -19.45
C ASP A 75 6.42 0.01 -19.08
N ASP A 76 7.62 0.27 -19.59
CA ASP A 76 8.79 -0.57 -19.32
C ASP A 76 9.14 -0.58 -17.81
N GLN A 77 8.95 0.55 -17.12
CA GLN A 77 9.14 0.68 -15.68
C GLN A 77 8.18 -0.24 -14.89
N THR A 78 6.97 -0.47 -15.41
CA THR A 78 6.00 -1.42 -14.87
C THR A 78 6.54 -2.84 -14.90
N LEU A 79 7.18 -3.26 -16.00
CA LEU A 79 7.75 -4.60 -16.12
C LEU A 79 8.95 -4.79 -15.17
N GLU A 80 9.80 -3.78 -15.04
CA GLU A 80 10.89 -3.83 -14.07
C GLU A 80 10.38 -3.90 -12.63
N THR A 81 9.34 -3.12 -12.30
CA THR A 81 8.72 -3.13 -10.97
C THR A 81 8.04 -4.46 -10.69
N LEU A 82 7.37 -5.05 -11.69
CA LEU A 82 6.81 -6.39 -11.62
C LEU A 82 7.89 -7.41 -11.23
N TRP A 83 9.03 -7.39 -11.93
CA TRP A 83 10.13 -8.30 -11.68
C TRP A 83 10.83 -8.10 -10.34
N LYS A 84 11.19 -6.84 -10.02
CA LYS A 84 12.02 -6.49 -8.86
C LYS A 84 11.23 -6.49 -7.54
N LEU A 85 9.92 -6.23 -7.59
CA LEU A 85 9.11 -6.05 -6.39
C LEU A 85 7.83 -6.90 -6.38
N TRP A 86 6.94 -6.74 -7.36
CA TRP A 86 5.58 -7.28 -7.20
C TRP A 86 5.53 -8.81 -7.21
N LEU A 87 6.27 -9.48 -8.11
CA LEU A 87 6.37 -10.93 -8.14
C LEU A 87 6.99 -11.51 -6.86
N PRO A 88 8.21 -11.09 -6.44
CA PRO A 88 8.81 -11.64 -5.22
C PRO A 88 8.00 -11.30 -3.97
N LEU A 89 7.31 -10.16 -3.93
CA LEU A 89 6.40 -9.83 -2.83
C LEU A 89 5.16 -10.73 -2.82
N GLY A 90 4.54 -11.01 -3.98
CA GLY A 90 3.42 -11.94 -4.08
C GLY A 90 3.79 -13.35 -3.59
N ILE A 91 4.96 -13.86 -3.99
CA ILE A 91 5.50 -15.14 -3.50
C ILE A 91 5.71 -15.10 -1.98
N LYS A 92 6.28 -14.01 -1.45
CA LYS A 92 6.50 -13.84 -0.01
C LYS A 92 5.18 -13.87 0.78
N LEU A 93 4.13 -13.20 0.29
CA LEU A 93 2.81 -13.19 0.92
C LEU A 93 2.13 -14.56 0.86
N ALA A 94 2.21 -15.26 -0.29
CA ALA A 94 1.72 -16.62 -0.45
C ALA A 94 2.37 -17.59 0.56
N ASN A 95 3.70 -17.56 0.68
CA ASN A 95 4.44 -18.38 1.64
C ASN A 95 4.04 -18.04 3.09
N LYS A 96 3.81 -16.75 3.39
CA LYS A 96 3.40 -16.33 4.72
C LYS A 96 2.01 -16.83 5.07
N ARG A 97 1.06 -16.70 4.15
CA ARG A 97 -0.29 -17.26 4.27
C ARG A 97 -0.25 -18.78 4.51
N GLN A 98 0.56 -19.51 3.74
CA GLN A 98 0.73 -20.95 3.90
C GLN A 98 1.25 -21.32 5.29
N ASN A 99 2.30 -20.64 5.77
CA ASN A 99 2.89 -20.89 7.08
C ASN A 99 1.95 -20.56 8.24
N LEU A 100 1.09 -19.55 8.06
CA LEU A 100 0.15 -19.10 9.09
C LEU A 100 -1.04 -20.06 9.29
N GLY A 101 -1.40 -20.83 8.26
CA GLY A 101 -2.49 -21.81 8.32
C GLY A 101 -3.90 -21.23 8.50
N ARG A 102 -4.05 -19.90 8.35
CA ARG A 102 -5.32 -19.15 8.31
C ARG A 102 -5.19 -17.93 7.41
N SER A 103 -6.27 -17.17 7.21
CA SER A 103 -6.25 -15.97 6.38
C SER A 103 -5.20 -14.99 6.88
N LEU A 104 -4.41 -14.45 5.95
CA LEU A 104 -3.37 -13.46 6.20
C LEU A 104 -3.97 -12.05 6.07
N VAL A 105 -3.75 -11.19 7.05
CA VAL A 105 -4.09 -9.77 6.98
C VAL A 105 -2.81 -8.94 6.84
N GLN A 106 -2.48 -8.58 5.61
CA GLN A 106 -1.31 -7.78 5.28
C GLN A 106 -1.67 -6.29 5.28
N GLY A 107 -1.14 -5.54 6.24
CA GLY A 107 -1.22 -4.08 6.27
C GLY A 107 -0.29 -3.43 5.24
N ILE A 108 -0.78 -2.40 4.55
CA ILE A 108 0.01 -1.60 3.59
C ILE A 108 -0.19 -0.12 3.90
N LEU A 109 0.86 0.51 4.42
CA LEU A 109 0.91 1.94 4.65
C LEU A 109 1.58 2.66 3.48
N GLY A 110 1.09 3.85 3.17
CA GLY A 110 1.73 4.74 2.20
C GLY A 110 0.96 6.03 2.01
N GLY A 111 1.67 7.13 1.83
CA GLY A 111 1.05 8.44 1.58
C GLY A 111 0.21 8.51 0.30
N GLN A 112 -0.40 9.67 0.06
CA GLN A 112 -1.10 9.90 -1.21
C GLN A 112 -0.10 9.84 -2.38
N GLY A 113 -0.47 9.14 -3.45
CA GLY A 113 0.37 9.03 -4.65
C GLY A 113 1.49 7.98 -4.60
N THR A 114 1.70 7.27 -3.48
CA THR A 114 2.78 6.25 -3.37
C THR A 114 2.50 4.94 -4.09
N GLY A 115 1.32 4.78 -4.72
CA GLY A 115 1.00 3.58 -5.50
C GLY A 115 0.34 2.42 -4.75
N LYS A 116 -0.13 2.59 -3.50
CA LYS A 116 -0.82 1.54 -2.72
C LYS A 116 -1.91 0.79 -3.51
N THR A 117 -2.83 1.52 -4.12
CA THR A 117 -3.93 0.93 -4.90
C THR A 117 -3.43 0.17 -6.13
N THR A 118 -2.36 0.65 -6.77
CA THR A 118 -1.71 -0.06 -7.88
C THR A 118 -1.08 -1.36 -7.39
N LEU A 119 -0.31 -1.29 -6.30
CA LEU A 119 0.31 -2.46 -5.69
C LEU A 119 -0.75 -3.50 -5.28
N ALA A 120 -1.82 -3.10 -4.60
CA ALA A 120 -2.87 -4.01 -4.16
C ALA A 120 -3.55 -4.72 -5.35
N LYS A 121 -3.87 -3.99 -6.43
CA LYS A 121 -4.44 -4.58 -7.65
C LYS A 121 -3.51 -5.61 -8.29
N ILE A 122 -2.22 -5.28 -8.40
CA ILE A 122 -1.25 -6.20 -8.98
C ILE A 122 -1.05 -7.43 -8.08
N LEU A 123 -0.96 -7.25 -6.77
CA LEU A 123 -0.82 -8.38 -5.84
C LEU A 123 -2.04 -9.31 -5.87
N VAL A 124 -3.26 -8.78 -6.02
CA VAL A 124 -4.46 -9.61 -6.22
C VAL A 124 -4.29 -10.51 -7.45
N LEU A 125 -3.86 -9.95 -8.59
CA LEU A 125 -3.64 -10.73 -9.82
C LEU A 125 -2.54 -11.80 -9.63
N ILE A 126 -1.42 -11.44 -9.00
CA ILE A 126 -0.30 -12.36 -8.77
C ILE A 126 -0.72 -13.49 -7.83
N LEU A 127 -1.37 -13.17 -6.72
CA LEU A 127 -1.79 -14.14 -5.71
C LEU A 127 -2.88 -15.07 -6.26
N GLU A 128 -3.75 -14.58 -7.15
CA GLU A 128 -4.69 -15.42 -7.89
C GLU A 128 -3.96 -16.46 -8.76
N LYS A 129 -2.88 -16.07 -9.47
CA LYS A 129 -2.03 -17.04 -10.22
C LYS A 129 -1.34 -18.06 -9.32
N LEU A 130 -1.11 -17.70 -8.05
CA LEU A 130 -0.57 -18.59 -7.03
C LEU A 130 -1.66 -19.41 -6.31
N GLY A 131 -2.92 -19.31 -6.73
CA GLY A 131 -4.03 -20.10 -6.22
C GLY A 131 -4.71 -19.56 -4.95
N TYR A 132 -4.43 -18.30 -4.57
CA TYR A 132 -5.01 -17.69 -3.37
C TYR A 132 -6.13 -16.71 -3.71
N LYS A 133 -7.26 -16.83 -3.00
CA LYS A 133 -8.35 -15.85 -3.09
C LYS A 133 -7.99 -14.62 -2.25
N THR A 134 -7.76 -13.50 -2.94
CA THR A 134 -7.26 -12.27 -2.32
C THR A 134 -8.27 -11.13 -2.45
N ILE A 135 -8.43 -10.33 -1.40
CA ILE A 135 -9.23 -9.10 -1.44
C ILE A 135 -8.40 -7.89 -1.02
N SER A 136 -8.62 -6.76 -1.66
CA SER A 136 -8.12 -5.46 -1.19
C SER A 136 -9.23 -4.73 -0.43
N ILE A 137 -8.89 -4.23 0.76
CA ILE A 137 -9.77 -3.39 1.58
C ILE A 137 -9.00 -2.11 1.90
N SER A 138 -9.57 -0.97 1.55
CA SER A 138 -9.02 0.32 1.94
C SER A 138 -9.55 0.71 3.31
N ILE A 139 -8.74 1.37 4.15
CA ILE A 139 -9.30 2.06 5.33
C ILE A 139 -10.37 3.08 4.90
N ASP A 140 -10.27 3.63 3.69
CA ASP A 140 -11.28 4.55 3.16
C ASP A 140 -12.65 3.86 2.94
N ASP A 141 -12.70 2.53 2.81
CA ASP A 141 -13.96 1.80 2.66
C ASP A 141 -14.79 1.80 3.96
N ILE A 142 -14.12 1.95 5.10
CA ILE A 142 -14.74 2.07 6.42
C ILE A 142 -14.88 3.51 6.88
N TYR A 143 -14.89 4.50 5.97
CA TYR A 143 -15.33 5.85 6.37
C TYR A 143 -16.73 5.80 7.01
N LYS A 144 -16.95 6.71 7.96
CA LYS A 144 -18.28 6.98 8.49
C LYS A 144 -19.20 7.46 7.36
N THR A 145 -20.48 7.12 7.48
CA THR A 145 -21.52 7.52 6.54
C THR A 145 -21.61 9.04 6.43
N TYR A 146 -22.23 9.54 5.36
CA TYR A 146 -22.46 10.98 5.19
C TYR A 146 -23.17 11.58 6.41
N ALA A 147 -24.23 10.92 6.90
CA ALA A 147 -25.00 11.39 8.05
C ALA A 147 -24.15 11.50 9.34
N GLU A 148 -23.35 10.48 9.65
CA GLU A 148 -22.45 10.49 10.80
C GLU A 148 -21.38 11.58 10.67
N ARG A 149 -20.84 11.81 9.46
CA ARG A 149 -19.87 12.88 9.23
C ARG A 149 -20.48 14.27 9.38
N GLN A 150 -21.76 14.47 9.02
CA GLN A 150 -22.46 15.72 9.31
C GLN A 150 -22.61 15.96 10.82
N LEU A 151 -22.79 14.90 11.62
CA LEU A 151 -22.80 15.01 13.08
C LEU A 151 -21.40 15.33 13.63
N LEU A 152 -20.36 14.65 13.13
CA LEU A 152 -18.98 14.94 13.51
C LEU A 152 -18.58 16.38 13.21
N GLN A 153 -18.95 16.92 12.05
CA GLN A 153 -18.64 18.31 11.69
C GLN A 153 -19.34 19.33 12.59
N LYS A 154 -20.51 18.99 13.16
CA LYS A 154 -21.17 19.82 14.18
C LYS A 154 -20.45 19.76 15.53
N GLN A 155 -19.80 18.64 15.85
CA GLN A 155 -19.04 18.47 17.08
C GLN A 155 -17.64 19.10 16.99
N ASP A 156 -16.98 18.94 15.85
CA ASP A 156 -15.68 19.52 15.53
C ASP A 156 -15.63 20.01 14.08
N SER A 157 -15.76 21.32 13.90
CA SER A 157 -15.76 21.96 12.58
C SER A 157 -14.41 21.88 11.85
N ARG A 158 -13.33 21.45 12.53
CA ARG A 158 -12.02 21.22 11.92
C ARG A 158 -12.00 19.95 11.06
N LEU A 159 -12.96 19.03 11.23
CA LEU A 159 -13.09 17.80 10.42
C LEU A 159 -13.75 18.09 9.06
N ILE A 160 -13.13 18.98 8.30
CA ILE A 160 -13.62 19.49 7.00
C ILE A 160 -13.78 18.35 5.99
N TRP A 161 -12.79 17.45 5.93
CA TRP A 161 -12.79 16.31 5.02
C TRP A 161 -12.79 14.99 5.78
N ARG A 162 -13.33 13.95 5.12
CA ARG A 162 -13.04 12.56 5.51
C ARG A 162 -11.53 12.31 5.35
N GLY A 163 -10.94 11.54 6.25
CA GLY A 163 -9.52 11.21 6.15
C GLY A 163 -8.78 11.13 7.46
N PRO A 164 -8.79 12.18 8.30
CA PRO A 164 -8.12 12.15 9.59
C PRO A 164 -8.64 11.07 10.54
N PRO A 165 -7.85 10.68 11.55
CA PRO A 165 -8.33 9.82 12.65
C PRO A 165 -9.65 10.32 13.24
N GLY A 166 -10.56 9.38 13.56
CA GLY A 166 -11.90 9.66 14.05
C GLY A 166 -12.97 9.75 12.95
N THR A 167 -12.58 9.83 11.67
CA THR A 167 -13.54 9.88 10.55
C THR A 167 -13.95 8.51 9.99
N HIS A 168 -13.49 7.42 10.63
CA HIS A 168 -13.75 6.04 10.23
C HIS A 168 -14.66 5.30 11.23
N ASP A 169 -15.34 4.28 10.74
CA ASP A 169 -16.11 3.31 11.51
C ASP A 169 -15.17 2.15 11.90
N VAL A 170 -14.38 2.37 12.95
CA VAL A 170 -13.30 1.45 13.36
C VAL A 170 -13.87 0.11 13.84
N SER A 171 -14.97 0.13 14.58
CA SER A 171 -15.65 -1.09 15.04
C SER A 171 -16.07 -1.99 13.89
N LEU A 172 -16.60 -1.41 12.80
CA LEU A 172 -16.92 -2.14 11.58
C LEU A 172 -15.65 -2.78 10.97
N GLY A 173 -14.55 -2.02 10.90
CA GLY A 173 -13.27 -2.53 10.41
C GLY A 173 -12.77 -3.75 11.18
N ILE A 174 -12.82 -3.69 12.52
CA ILE A 174 -12.43 -4.80 13.41
C ILE A 174 -13.32 -6.02 13.14
N GLU A 175 -14.64 -5.83 13.13
CA GLU A 175 -15.61 -6.91 12.89
C GLU A 175 -15.34 -7.65 11.57
N ILE A 176 -15.02 -6.91 10.50
CA ILE A 176 -14.77 -7.50 9.18
C ILE A 176 -13.46 -8.28 9.17
N LEU A 177 -12.38 -7.72 9.72
CA LEU A 177 -11.09 -8.40 9.75
C LEU A 177 -11.16 -9.67 10.61
N ASP A 178 -11.86 -9.62 11.75
CA ASP A 178 -12.10 -10.80 12.58
C ASP A 178 -12.89 -11.88 11.83
N LYS A 179 -13.98 -11.51 11.13
CA LYS A 179 -14.77 -12.43 10.31
C LYS A 179 -13.94 -13.07 9.20
N LEU A 180 -13.09 -12.28 8.53
CA LEU A 180 -12.21 -12.78 7.47
C LEU A 180 -11.19 -13.78 8.01
N ARG A 181 -10.54 -13.48 9.15
CA ARG A 181 -9.58 -14.39 9.80
C ARG A 181 -10.19 -15.72 10.24
N GLN A 182 -11.48 -15.72 10.57
CA GLN A 182 -12.21 -16.92 11.00
C GLN A 182 -12.83 -17.72 9.84
N SER A 183 -12.77 -17.20 8.61
CA SER A 183 -13.54 -17.74 7.47
C SER A 183 -13.13 -19.15 7.02
N GLU A 184 -11.92 -19.60 7.33
CA GLU A 184 -11.43 -20.95 6.98
C GLU A 184 -11.95 -22.06 7.89
N ASN A 185 -12.31 -21.75 9.14
CA ASN A 185 -12.72 -22.75 10.12
C ASN A 185 -14.22 -23.09 10.07
N GLN A 186 -14.97 -22.51 9.13
CA GLN A 186 -16.41 -22.65 9.05
C GLN A 186 -16.82 -23.61 7.92
N ILE A 187 -17.69 -24.57 8.25
CA ILE A 187 -18.15 -25.64 7.35
C ILE A 187 -19.06 -25.10 6.22
N SER A 188 -19.58 -23.88 6.36
CA SER A 188 -20.41 -23.20 5.36
C SER A 188 -19.69 -22.03 4.69
N ASP A 189 -20.05 -21.74 3.44
CA ASP A 189 -19.68 -20.49 2.74
C ASP A 189 -20.26 -19.28 3.48
N ASN A 190 -19.57 -18.82 4.53
CA ASN A 190 -19.99 -17.65 5.28
C ASN A 190 -19.78 -16.42 4.39
N LEU A 191 -20.89 -15.79 4.00
CA LEU A 191 -20.91 -14.58 3.19
C LEU A 191 -20.59 -13.39 4.09
N ILE A 192 -19.49 -12.70 3.79
CA ILE A 192 -19.01 -11.56 4.55
C ILE A 192 -19.27 -10.29 3.72
N PRO A 193 -20.10 -9.35 4.21
CA PRO A 193 -20.29 -8.06 3.56
C PRO A 193 -19.10 -7.14 3.82
N ILE A 194 -18.40 -6.77 2.75
CA ILE A 194 -17.26 -5.86 2.79
C ILE A 194 -17.76 -4.47 2.38
N PRO A 195 -17.65 -3.46 3.26
CA PRO A 195 -18.11 -2.12 2.97
C PRO A 195 -17.31 -1.55 1.81
N ARG A 196 -17.97 -0.69 1.03
CA ARG A 196 -17.36 0.09 -0.04
C ARG A 196 -17.79 1.53 0.12
N PHE A 197 -16.89 2.45 -0.22
CA PHE A 197 -17.16 3.88 -0.08
C PHE A 197 -17.06 4.60 -1.42
N ASN A 198 -18.13 5.30 -1.81
CA ASN A 198 -18.14 6.10 -3.01
C ASN A 198 -17.89 7.58 -2.69
N LYS A 199 -16.69 8.06 -3.05
CA LYS A 199 -16.23 9.43 -2.82
C LYS A 199 -16.99 10.50 -3.61
N SER A 200 -17.73 10.14 -4.67
CA SER A 200 -18.42 11.12 -5.54
C SER A 200 -19.82 11.52 -5.05
N LEU A 201 -20.44 10.71 -4.17
CA LEU A 201 -21.78 11.00 -3.64
C LEU A 201 -21.79 12.29 -2.82
N PHE A 202 -22.97 12.91 -2.68
CA PHE A 202 -23.15 14.15 -1.89
C PHE A 202 -22.15 15.25 -2.26
N ASN A 203 -22.04 15.57 -3.56
CA ASN A 203 -21.14 16.60 -4.09
C ASN A 203 -19.67 16.39 -3.69
N GLY A 204 -19.19 15.14 -3.76
CA GLY A 204 -17.81 14.80 -3.41
C GLY A 204 -17.54 14.59 -1.92
N ALA A 205 -18.56 14.79 -1.05
CA ALA A 205 -18.42 14.46 0.37
C ALA A 205 -18.28 12.94 0.56
N GLY A 206 -19.00 12.15 -0.25
CA GLY A 206 -18.98 10.69 -0.29
C GLY A 206 -19.86 10.01 0.76
N ASP A 207 -20.24 8.77 0.48
CA ASP A 207 -20.99 7.91 1.40
C ASP A 207 -20.69 6.42 1.17
N ARG A 208 -21.07 5.59 2.15
CA ARG A 208 -21.02 4.14 2.04
C ARG A 208 -22.07 3.68 1.01
N ILE A 209 -21.69 2.70 0.19
CA ILE A 209 -22.57 2.07 -0.80
C ILE A 209 -22.84 0.62 -0.41
N GLU A 210 -23.64 -0.07 -1.22
CA GLU A 210 -23.91 -1.50 -1.04
C GLU A 210 -22.58 -2.27 -0.88
N PRO A 211 -22.45 -3.11 0.16
CA PRO A 211 -21.23 -3.88 0.39
C PRO A 211 -20.99 -4.89 -0.73
N GLU A 212 -19.71 -5.18 -0.96
CA GLU A 212 -19.29 -6.32 -1.76
C GLU A 212 -19.39 -7.60 -0.92
N ILE A 213 -20.12 -8.60 -1.41
CA ILE A 213 -20.26 -9.87 -0.71
C ILE A 213 -19.14 -10.82 -1.12
N VAL A 214 -18.36 -11.29 -0.14
CA VAL A 214 -17.26 -12.24 -0.37
C VAL A 214 -17.37 -13.47 0.52
N SER A 215 -16.61 -14.50 0.19
CA SER A 215 -16.49 -15.74 0.99
C SER A 215 -15.09 -16.33 0.83
N LYS A 216 -14.60 -17.08 1.82
CA LYS A 216 -13.34 -17.85 1.77
C LYS A 216 -12.15 -17.03 1.27
N ILE A 217 -11.75 -15.99 1.99
CA ILE A 217 -10.61 -15.16 1.62
C ILE A 217 -9.35 -15.71 2.27
N ASP A 218 -8.32 -15.97 1.45
CA ASP A 218 -7.02 -16.40 1.94
C ASP A 218 -6.15 -15.22 2.37
N ILE A 219 -6.17 -14.13 1.62
CA ILE A 219 -5.28 -12.98 1.84
C ILE A 219 -6.09 -11.69 1.76
N VAL A 220 -5.97 -10.87 2.81
CA VAL A 220 -6.53 -9.52 2.88
C VAL A 220 -5.38 -8.53 2.76
N LEU A 221 -5.43 -7.68 1.74
CA LEU A 221 -4.55 -6.52 1.60
C LEU A 221 -5.28 -5.31 2.20
N PHE A 222 -4.95 -4.96 3.44
CA PHE A 222 -5.56 -3.85 4.16
C PHE A 222 -4.68 -2.59 4.01
N GLU A 223 -5.12 -1.63 3.20
CA GLU A 223 -4.29 -0.49 2.80
C GLU A 223 -4.83 0.86 3.26
N GLY A 224 -3.95 1.82 3.50
CA GLY A 224 -4.35 3.18 3.81
C GLY A 224 -3.20 4.12 4.15
N TRP A 225 -3.52 5.41 4.27
CA TRP A 225 -2.50 6.44 4.40
C TRP A 225 -1.85 6.54 5.79
N PHE A 226 -2.50 5.94 6.81
CA PHE A 226 -1.98 5.82 8.18
C PHE A 226 -2.21 4.43 8.81
N VAL A 227 -2.36 3.38 8.00
CA VAL A 227 -2.53 2.01 8.51
C VAL A 227 -1.33 1.59 9.37
N GLY A 228 -1.59 1.18 10.61
CA GLY A 228 -0.53 0.80 11.56
C GLY A 228 0.23 1.97 12.18
N VAL A 229 -0.18 3.22 11.95
CA VAL A 229 0.39 4.38 12.65
C VAL A 229 -0.05 4.37 14.12
N LEU A 230 0.92 4.51 15.01
CA LEU A 230 0.70 4.57 16.45
C LEU A 230 0.68 6.02 16.97
N PRO A 231 -0.03 6.28 18.08
CA PRO A 231 0.11 7.53 18.80
C PRO A 231 1.56 7.80 19.20
N VAL A 232 1.94 9.08 19.19
CA VAL A 232 3.27 9.56 19.56
C VAL A 232 3.21 10.45 20.79
N GLU A 233 4.35 10.67 21.45
CA GLU A 233 4.43 11.52 22.64
C GLU A 233 3.97 12.95 22.32
N GLU A 234 3.06 13.47 23.13
CA GLU A 234 2.46 14.79 22.89
C GLU A 234 3.49 15.94 22.82
N ARG A 235 4.61 15.88 23.54
CA ARG A 235 5.62 16.96 23.53
C ARG A 235 6.24 17.23 22.16
N ILE A 236 6.18 16.27 21.23
CA ILE A 236 6.80 16.46 19.91
C ILE A 236 6.08 17.53 19.09
N PHE A 237 4.80 17.79 19.37
CA PHE A 237 4.02 18.80 18.63
C PHE A 237 4.45 20.24 18.95
N ASP A 238 5.22 20.46 20.02
CA ASP A 238 5.76 21.78 20.35
C ASP A 238 6.85 22.22 19.35
N PHE A 239 7.49 21.24 18.71
CA PHE A 239 8.55 21.41 17.71
C PHE A 239 8.18 20.78 16.36
N ALA A 240 6.87 20.67 16.07
CA ALA A 240 6.40 20.06 14.85
C ALA A 240 6.88 20.83 13.59
N PRO A 241 7.19 20.13 12.49
CA PRO A 241 7.52 20.77 11.24
C PRO A 241 6.28 21.43 10.59
N PRO A 242 6.48 22.40 9.68
CA PRO A 242 5.42 22.90 8.81
C PRO A 242 4.71 21.76 8.09
N PRO A 243 3.37 21.79 7.91
CA PRO A 243 2.48 22.94 8.12
C PRO A 243 1.91 23.09 9.53
N ILE A 244 2.39 22.34 10.53
CA ILE A 244 1.95 22.49 11.93
C ILE A 244 2.70 23.68 12.55
N ILE A 245 2.14 24.89 12.41
CA ILE A 245 2.83 26.14 12.81
C ILE A 245 2.10 26.82 13.96
N THR A 246 0.80 27.04 13.81
CA THR A 246 0.00 27.79 14.79
C THR A 246 -0.40 26.93 15.98
N GLU A 247 -0.76 27.53 17.11
CA GLU A 247 -1.31 26.80 18.26
C GLU A 247 -2.60 26.04 17.90
N ALA A 248 -3.39 26.55 16.95
CA ALA A 248 -4.55 25.85 16.43
C ALA A 248 -4.15 24.58 15.64
N ASP A 249 -3.10 24.65 14.81
CA ASP A 249 -2.57 23.49 14.09
C ASP A 249 -2.01 22.44 15.05
N LYS A 250 -1.22 22.87 16.06
CA LYS A 250 -0.67 21.98 17.08
C LYS A 250 -1.78 21.29 17.88
N LYS A 251 -2.81 22.05 18.28
CA LYS A 251 -3.98 21.48 18.97
C LYS A 251 -4.69 20.45 18.09
N PHE A 252 -4.90 20.75 16.81
CA PHE A 252 -5.48 19.80 15.87
C PHE A 252 -4.64 18.52 15.75
N ALA A 253 -3.32 18.64 15.59
CA ALA A 253 -2.42 17.48 15.53
C ALA A 253 -2.45 16.62 16.81
N ARG A 254 -2.44 17.27 17.99
CA ARG A 254 -2.58 16.59 19.29
C ARG A 254 -3.91 15.85 19.42
N ASP A 255 -5.01 16.46 18.97
CA ASP A 255 -6.33 15.84 19.00
C ASP A 255 -6.39 14.64 18.04
N MET A 256 -5.82 14.75 16.84
CA MET A 256 -5.74 13.64 15.88
C MET A 256 -4.84 12.50 16.38
N ASN A 257 -3.75 12.83 17.08
CA ASN A 257 -2.90 11.86 17.76
C ASN A 257 -3.66 11.06 18.83
N LYS A 258 -4.53 11.72 19.61
CA LYS A 258 -5.38 11.03 20.60
C LYS A 258 -6.39 10.08 19.94
N GLN A 259 -6.98 10.52 18.84
CA GLN A 259 -7.93 9.69 18.07
C GLN A 259 -7.30 8.40 17.53
N LEU A 260 -5.97 8.34 17.35
CA LEU A 260 -5.29 7.10 16.93
C LEU A 260 -5.41 5.96 17.96
N ILE A 261 -5.68 6.26 19.23
CA ILE A 261 -5.85 5.23 20.27
C ILE A 261 -7.00 4.28 19.90
N GLU A 262 -8.09 4.81 19.34
CA GLU A 262 -9.25 4.03 18.90
C GLU A 262 -8.90 3.05 17.77
N TYR A 263 -7.82 3.28 17.02
CA TYR A 263 -7.39 2.42 15.91
C TYR A 263 -6.45 1.30 16.35
N LEU A 264 -5.92 1.31 17.57
CA LEU A 264 -4.98 0.29 18.04
C LEU A 264 -5.55 -1.15 17.93
N PRO A 265 -6.81 -1.43 18.35
CA PRO A 265 -7.38 -2.76 18.19
C PRO A 265 -7.59 -3.17 16.72
N LEU A 266 -7.74 -2.21 15.81
CA LEU A 266 -7.78 -2.49 14.37
C LEU A 266 -6.38 -2.88 13.86
N TRP A 267 -5.32 -2.27 14.38
CA TRP A 267 -3.94 -2.62 14.03
C TRP A 267 -3.50 -3.97 14.58
N GLU A 268 -4.03 -4.40 15.73
CA GLU A 268 -3.80 -5.75 16.30
C GLU A 268 -4.32 -6.87 15.40
N ASN A 269 -5.20 -6.57 14.44
CA ASN A 269 -5.67 -7.51 13.44
C ASN A 269 -4.72 -7.69 12.25
N LEU A 270 -3.71 -6.82 12.11
CA LEU A 270 -2.70 -6.95 11.06
C LEU A 270 -1.70 -8.03 11.47
N ASP A 271 -1.41 -8.95 10.56
CA ASP A 271 -0.32 -9.90 10.75
C ASP A 271 1.03 -9.22 10.53
N ASN A 272 1.06 -8.23 9.61
CA ASN A 272 2.26 -7.55 9.14
C ASN A 272 1.99 -6.15 8.58
N LEU A 273 3.05 -5.36 8.45
CA LEU A 273 3.00 -4.03 7.86
C LEU A 273 4.11 -3.80 6.83
N ILE A 274 3.70 -3.49 5.61
CA ILE A 274 4.56 -2.97 4.54
C ILE A 274 4.38 -1.45 4.49
N VAL A 275 5.49 -0.71 4.41
CA VAL A 275 5.48 0.75 4.28
C VAL A 275 6.04 1.17 2.92
N LEU A 276 5.18 1.76 2.09
CA LEU A 276 5.58 2.49 0.88
C LEU A 276 6.03 3.90 1.29
N TYR A 277 7.34 4.07 1.43
CA TYR A 277 7.95 5.28 1.95
C TYR A 277 8.48 6.15 0.81
N PRO A 278 7.88 7.32 0.52
CA PRO A 278 8.49 8.25 -0.42
C PRO A 278 9.82 8.75 0.15
N THR A 279 10.89 8.79 -0.66
CA THR A 279 12.20 9.31 -0.21
C THR A 279 12.12 10.77 0.24
N ASP A 280 11.09 11.48 -0.22
CA ASP A 280 10.63 12.76 0.30
C ASP A 280 9.09 12.80 0.36
N TYR A 281 8.52 12.94 1.56
CA TYR A 281 7.05 12.99 1.73
C TYR A 281 6.38 14.12 0.94
N ARG A 282 7.13 15.17 0.58
CA ARG A 282 6.64 16.30 -0.22
C ARG A 282 6.29 15.92 -1.64
N PHE A 283 6.77 14.79 -2.15
CA PHE A 283 6.35 14.28 -3.46
C PHE A 283 4.85 13.99 -3.52
N SER A 284 4.18 13.76 -2.38
CA SER A 284 2.72 13.60 -2.38
C SER A 284 1.97 14.82 -2.92
N LYS A 285 2.49 16.05 -2.75
CA LYS A 285 1.93 17.25 -3.39
C LYS A 285 2.09 17.21 -4.90
N GLN A 286 3.30 16.90 -5.38
CA GLN A 286 3.60 16.77 -6.81
C GLN A 286 2.72 15.69 -7.46
N TRP A 287 2.67 14.49 -6.87
CA TRP A 287 1.88 13.39 -7.40
C TRP A 287 0.38 13.68 -7.37
N ARG A 288 -0.09 14.41 -6.34
CA ARG A 288 -1.49 14.84 -6.31
C ARG A 288 -1.81 15.82 -7.43
N LYS A 289 -0.93 16.79 -7.71
CA LYS A 289 -1.07 17.72 -8.85
C LYS A 289 -1.09 16.97 -10.18
N GLN A 290 -0.17 16.02 -10.38
CA GLN A 290 -0.12 15.20 -11.60
C GLN A 290 -1.41 14.39 -11.79
N ALA A 291 -1.90 13.73 -10.74
CA ALA A 291 -3.15 12.97 -10.79
C ALA A 291 -4.36 13.86 -11.08
N GLU A 292 -4.43 15.06 -10.49
CA GLU A 292 -5.51 16.01 -10.74
C GLU A 292 -5.46 16.53 -12.19
N GLN A 293 -4.28 16.87 -12.71
CA GLN A 293 -4.10 17.29 -14.09
C GLN A 293 -4.52 16.21 -15.10
N GLN A 294 -4.18 14.94 -14.85
CA GLN A 294 -4.63 13.82 -15.67
C GLN A 294 -6.17 13.68 -15.63
N MET A 295 -6.77 13.86 -14.46
CA MET A 295 -8.23 13.83 -14.30
C MET A 295 -8.91 14.98 -15.07
N ILE A 296 -8.37 16.19 -14.99
CA ILE A 296 -8.86 17.36 -15.74
C ILE A 296 -8.72 17.14 -17.24
N ALA A 297 -7.58 16.63 -17.70
CA ALA A 297 -7.35 16.29 -19.11
C ALA A 297 -8.33 15.23 -19.63
N SER A 298 -8.84 14.35 -18.75
CA SER A 298 -9.90 13.38 -19.07
C SER A 298 -11.32 13.96 -19.11
N GLY A 299 -11.47 15.29 -18.95
CA GLY A 299 -12.75 15.99 -19.04
C GLY A 299 -13.54 16.07 -17.74
N LYS A 300 -12.93 15.76 -16.59
CA LYS A 300 -13.56 15.86 -15.26
C LYS A 300 -13.18 17.18 -14.59
N SER A 301 -14.01 17.68 -13.68
CA SER A 301 -13.64 18.79 -12.81
C SER A 301 -12.53 18.39 -11.86
N GLY A 302 -11.61 19.31 -11.56
CA GLY A 302 -10.56 19.09 -10.58
C GLY A 302 -10.26 20.32 -9.73
N MET A 303 -9.48 20.10 -8.68
CA MET A 303 -8.96 21.14 -7.79
C MET A 303 -7.86 21.95 -8.47
N SER A 304 -7.79 23.24 -8.14
CA SER A 304 -6.64 24.09 -8.42
C SER A 304 -5.40 23.67 -7.62
N ASP A 305 -4.22 24.10 -8.06
CA ASP A 305 -2.96 23.85 -7.34
C ASP A 305 -3.02 24.31 -5.88
N ASP A 306 -3.60 25.49 -5.59
CA ASP A 306 -3.75 26.01 -4.23
C ASP A 306 -4.70 25.18 -3.36
N GLU A 307 -5.76 24.64 -3.96
CA GLU A 307 -6.69 23.74 -3.27
C GLU A 307 -6.01 22.40 -2.96
N ILE A 308 -5.17 21.89 -3.88
CA ILE A 308 -4.37 20.68 -3.66
C ILE A 308 -3.35 20.90 -2.53
N GLU A 309 -2.66 22.03 -2.51
CA GLU A 309 -1.71 22.38 -1.45
C GLU A 309 -2.40 22.38 -0.08
N LYS A 310 -3.53 23.09 0.04
CA LYS A 310 -4.33 23.14 1.28
C LYS A 310 -4.88 21.76 1.66
N PHE A 311 -5.30 20.97 0.68
CA PHE A 311 -5.78 19.62 0.89
C PHE A 311 -4.68 18.75 1.48
N VAL A 312 -3.50 18.68 0.86
CA VAL A 312 -2.39 17.86 1.37
C VAL A 312 -1.89 18.36 2.72
N ASP A 313 -1.77 19.69 2.90
CA ASP A 313 -1.36 20.29 4.16
C ASP A 313 -2.31 19.93 5.30
N TYR A 314 -3.61 19.83 5.05
CA TYR A 314 -4.58 19.41 6.05
C TYR A 314 -4.28 17.99 6.60
N PHE A 315 -3.94 17.04 5.73
CA PHE A 315 -3.56 15.69 6.18
C PHE A 315 -2.22 15.69 6.91
N TRP A 316 -1.26 16.51 6.47
CA TRP A 316 0.01 16.66 7.17
C TRP A 316 -0.13 17.35 8.53
N LYS A 317 -1.12 18.24 8.70
CA LYS A 317 -1.48 18.81 10.01
C LYS A 317 -2.10 17.76 10.93
N ALA A 318 -2.89 16.84 10.37
CA ALA A 318 -3.49 15.76 11.15
C ALA A 318 -2.44 14.75 11.62
N LEU A 319 -1.65 14.20 10.70
CA LEU A 319 -0.60 13.21 10.97
C LEU A 319 0.63 13.50 10.09
N HIS A 320 1.54 14.34 10.57
CA HIS A 320 2.71 14.74 9.80
C HIS A 320 3.65 13.55 9.51
N PRO A 321 4.03 13.27 8.25
CA PRO A 321 4.86 12.09 7.91
C PRO A 321 6.18 11.98 8.67
N GLU A 322 6.88 13.10 8.89
CA GLU A 322 8.12 13.13 9.70
C GLU A 322 7.92 12.74 11.17
N LEU A 323 6.74 13.00 11.74
CA LEU A 323 6.46 12.72 13.15
C LEU A 323 5.96 11.28 13.35
N PHE A 324 5.21 10.75 12.38
CA PHE A 324 4.51 9.47 12.53
C PHE A 324 5.11 8.33 11.71
N ILE A 325 5.54 8.59 10.47
CA ILE A 325 5.97 7.55 9.52
C ILE A 325 7.48 7.33 9.58
N LYS A 326 8.25 8.41 9.62
CA LYS A 326 9.72 8.35 9.70
C LYS A 326 10.27 7.60 10.91
N PRO A 327 9.71 7.73 12.14
CA PRO A 327 10.11 6.85 13.24
C PRO A 327 9.58 5.41 13.06
N LEU A 328 8.38 5.24 12.49
CA LEU A 328 7.75 3.93 12.29
C LEU A 328 8.58 3.02 11.36
N ILE A 329 9.12 3.55 10.26
CA ILE A 329 9.98 2.77 9.33
C ILE A 329 11.31 2.30 9.95
N LYS A 330 11.64 2.79 11.15
CA LYS A 330 12.81 2.36 11.92
C LYS A 330 12.45 1.36 13.00
N ASN A 331 11.18 1.01 13.15
CA ASN A 331 10.71 0.08 14.18
C ASN A 331 10.52 -1.34 13.59
N PRO A 332 11.43 -2.28 13.87
CA PRO A 332 11.37 -3.66 13.36
C PRO A 332 10.28 -4.51 14.01
N GLU A 333 9.75 -4.10 15.16
CA GLU A 333 8.67 -4.83 15.83
C GLU A 333 7.31 -4.55 15.18
N LEU A 334 7.20 -3.42 14.46
CA LEU A 334 5.95 -2.95 13.87
C LEU A 334 5.94 -3.02 12.34
N VAL A 335 7.09 -2.89 11.69
CA VAL A 335 7.21 -2.84 10.23
C VAL A 335 8.03 -4.02 9.74
N ASP A 336 7.48 -4.78 8.80
CA ASP A 336 8.14 -5.92 8.19
C ASP A 336 8.94 -5.56 6.95
N LEU A 337 8.57 -4.49 6.25
CA LEU A 337 9.18 -4.15 4.99
C LEU A 337 9.00 -2.67 4.68
N VAL A 338 10.08 -2.00 4.33
CA VAL A 338 10.08 -0.65 3.78
C VAL A 338 10.45 -0.71 2.31
N ILE A 339 9.63 -0.06 1.48
CA ILE A 339 9.86 0.10 0.05
C ILE A 339 9.94 1.59 -0.21
N GLU A 340 11.12 2.07 -0.55
CA GLU A 340 11.33 3.46 -0.90
C GLU A 340 10.80 3.77 -2.30
N ILE A 341 10.19 4.93 -2.45
CA ILE A 341 9.61 5.41 -3.71
C ILE A 341 10.27 6.75 -4.06
N ASN A 342 10.92 6.81 -5.22
CA ASN A 342 11.53 8.02 -5.76
C ASN A 342 10.48 8.95 -6.39
N SER A 343 10.85 10.19 -6.70
CA SER A 343 9.93 11.21 -7.25
C SER A 343 9.24 10.83 -8.55
N ASP A 344 9.87 9.97 -9.36
CA ASP A 344 9.37 9.41 -10.63
C ASP A 344 8.66 8.06 -10.46
N HIS A 345 8.28 7.73 -9.22
CA HIS A 345 7.68 6.44 -8.84
C HIS A 345 8.58 5.22 -9.05
N SER A 346 9.85 5.40 -9.41
CA SER A 346 10.81 4.29 -9.44
C SER A 346 11.10 3.80 -8.02
N LEU A 347 11.52 2.53 -7.93
CA LEU A 347 11.86 1.91 -6.66
C LEU A 347 13.19 2.47 -6.14
N GLY A 348 13.21 2.89 -4.87
CA GLY A 348 14.42 3.10 -4.10
C GLY A 348 14.85 1.81 -3.39
N ASN A 349 15.38 1.94 -2.17
CA ASN A 349 15.75 0.77 -1.37
C ASN A 349 14.52 -0.06 -0.95
N ILE A 350 14.71 -1.37 -0.89
CA ILE A 350 13.76 -2.33 -0.33
C ILE A 350 14.46 -3.05 0.82
N TYR A 351 13.99 -2.89 2.06
CA TYR A 351 14.71 -3.35 3.24
C TYR A 351 13.81 -3.66 4.44
N TYR A 352 14.30 -4.50 5.34
CA TYR A 352 13.75 -4.64 6.70
C TYR A 352 14.17 -3.44 7.56
N PRO A 353 13.29 -2.86 8.39
CA PRO A 353 13.70 -1.92 9.42
C PRO A 353 14.81 -2.54 10.28
N ASN A 354 15.89 -1.80 10.51
CA ASN A 354 17.17 -2.18 11.15
C ASN A 354 18.39 -2.35 10.20
N TYR A 355 18.20 -2.33 8.88
CA TYR A 355 19.31 -2.52 7.90
C TYR A 355 19.53 -1.33 6.96
#